data_AF-A0A1Q6GJD3-F1
#
_entry.id   AF-A0A1Q6GJD3-F1
#
_cell.length_a   1.000
_cell.length_b   1.000
_cell.length_c   1.000
_cell.angle_alpha   90.00
_cell.angle_beta   90.00
_cell.angle_gamma   90.00
#
_symmetry.space_group_name_H-M   'P 1'
#
loop_
_entity.id
_entity.type
_entity.pdbx_description
1 polymer ?
#
loop_
_entity_poly.entity_id
_entity_poly.type
_entity_poly.pdbx_seq_one_letter_code
_entity_poly.pdbx_strand_id
1 'polypeptide(L)'
;MVYNLFVIASAFILYGYYHNKYRDDRYINAIFILMWIIFSIEFYTTKDYPVYYKGFYNLENNENWEPVYKFLVEAFQPVGFIVFNAVVVAFEIFTLCFFFKKVVPPKYRWLSLTILMLDTGNLFLFMNLKRQFFAMMVAIWIVYFLLYSQHKYRYLFSIFAFLVAINIHSSAYIAIGYFLLPFIKVRLNKVAILSILLVYIASYTFRLSSFSDQLFLLLSSTGSNADYYDAYILQQEDYEGTSSGMGNFVLLYNLSMFLLLLFLNKKFTEQQYKLVLCSILSFILMNILKGNFYRLYFYYSIFNIFNISVLLMTLFKQKRTLFLVYLICLAFALPIKSYYNAFFGEKISYMTIKYRHFYTIFHTNPDKRDYLF
;
A
#
# COMPACT_ATOMS: atom_id res chain seq x y z
N MET A 1 -17.78 12.07 9.50
CA MET A 1 -17.88 11.88 10.97
C MET A 1 -17.37 10.52 11.43
N VAL A 2 -17.77 9.42 10.77
CA VAL A 2 -17.45 8.04 11.16
C VAL A 2 -15.93 7.76 11.26
N TYR A 3 -15.14 8.21 10.29
CA TYR A 3 -13.68 8.02 10.33
C TYR A 3 -13.01 8.74 11.52
N ASN A 4 -13.49 9.93 11.90
CA ASN A 4 -12.96 10.64 13.07
C ASN A 4 -13.22 9.87 14.36
N LEU A 5 -14.40 9.25 14.50
CA LEU A 5 -14.70 8.35 15.61
C LEU A 5 -13.76 7.14 15.63
N PHE A 6 -13.45 6.58 14.47
CA PHE A 6 -12.45 5.51 14.35
C PHE A 6 -11.06 5.93 14.84
N VAL A 7 -10.57 7.12 14.44
CA VAL A 7 -9.27 7.64 14.87
C VAL A 7 -9.25 7.86 16.39
N ILE A 8 -10.30 8.49 16.95
CA ILE A 8 -10.41 8.75 18.39
C ILE A 8 -10.48 7.44 19.18
N ALA A 9 -11.32 6.49 18.77
CA ALA A 9 -11.44 5.19 19.41
C ALA A 9 -10.11 4.42 19.37
N SER A 10 -9.42 4.44 18.23
CA SER A 10 -8.12 3.80 18.09
C SER A 10 -7.05 4.46 18.96
N ALA A 11 -7.09 5.78 19.14
CA ALA A 11 -6.20 6.48 20.07
C ALA A 11 -6.41 6.02 21.53
N PHE A 12 -7.66 5.87 21.97
CA PHE A 12 -7.96 5.32 23.30
C PHE A 12 -7.48 3.86 23.44
N ILE A 13 -7.66 3.03 22.41
CA ILE A 13 -7.17 1.65 22.41
C ILE A 13 -5.63 1.61 22.47
N LEU A 14 -4.94 2.48 21.72
CA LEU A 14 -3.48 2.60 21.78
C LEU A 14 -2.98 3.10 23.14
N TYR A 15 -3.71 4.00 23.78
CA TYR A 15 -3.43 4.45 25.15
C TYR A 15 -3.56 3.30 26.16
N GLY A 16 -4.60 2.47 26.03
CA GLY A 16 -4.73 1.23 26.81
C GLY A 16 -3.58 0.25 26.56
N TYR A 17 -3.18 0.07 25.30
CA TYR A 17 -2.04 -0.77 24.92
C TYR A 17 -0.71 -0.27 25.53
N TYR A 18 -0.51 1.05 25.58
CA TYR A 18 0.63 1.69 26.25
C TYR A 18 0.66 1.38 27.75
N HIS A 19 -0.47 1.59 28.46
CA HIS A 19 -0.57 1.32 29.90
C HIS A 19 -0.36 -0.14 30.25
N ASN A 20 -0.79 -1.04 29.38
CA ASN A 20 -0.51 -2.47 29.51
C ASN A 20 0.90 -2.87 29.02
N LYS A 21 1.83 -1.91 28.96
CA LYS A 21 3.25 -2.10 28.62
C LYS A 21 3.46 -2.86 27.30
N TYR A 22 2.56 -2.67 26.33
CA TYR A 22 2.61 -3.25 24.99
C TYR A 22 2.60 -4.79 24.94
N ARG A 23 1.99 -5.46 25.92
CA ARG A 23 2.02 -6.93 26.03
C ARG A 23 0.83 -7.65 25.41
N ASP A 24 -0.31 -6.98 25.28
CA ASP A 24 -1.56 -7.62 24.88
C ASP A 24 -1.93 -7.28 23.44
N ASP A 25 -1.86 -8.29 22.58
CA ASP A 25 -2.15 -8.17 21.16
C ASP A 25 -3.64 -7.90 20.86
N ARG A 26 -4.54 -8.09 21.84
CA ARG A 26 -5.98 -7.82 21.67
C ARG A 26 -6.25 -6.36 21.31
N TYR A 27 -5.49 -5.42 21.85
CA TYR A 27 -5.62 -4.00 21.50
C TYR A 27 -5.30 -3.74 20.03
N ILE A 28 -4.24 -4.38 19.52
CA ILE A 28 -3.85 -4.29 18.11
C ILE A 28 -4.94 -4.92 17.23
N ASN A 29 -5.41 -6.11 17.60
CA ASN A 29 -6.50 -6.77 16.88
C ASN A 29 -7.76 -5.90 16.85
N ALA A 30 -8.11 -5.22 17.95
CA ALA A 30 -9.27 -4.34 18.01
C ALA A 30 -9.18 -3.19 17.00
N ILE A 31 -8.01 -2.55 16.86
CA ILE A 31 -7.81 -1.47 15.87
C ILE A 31 -7.98 -2.00 14.45
N PHE A 32 -7.42 -3.18 14.14
CA PHE A 32 -7.62 -3.79 12.83
C PHE A 32 -9.09 -4.21 12.61
N ILE A 33 -9.81 -4.71 13.62
CA ILE A 33 -11.25 -4.98 13.52
C ILE A 33 -12.02 -3.68 13.21
N LEU A 34 -11.68 -2.57 13.85
CA LEU A 34 -12.29 -1.28 13.53
C LEU A 34 -11.96 -0.83 12.11
N MET A 35 -10.72 -1.01 11.63
CA MET A 35 -10.36 -0.75 10.23
C MET A 35 -11.20 -1.60 9.26
N TRP A 36 -11.37 -2.89 9.56
CA TRP A 36 -12.23 -3.79 8.78
C TRP A 36 -13.67 -3.27 8.72
N ILE A 37 -14.25 -2.87 9.84
CA ILE A 37 -15.61 -2.30 9.88
C ILE A 37 -15.69 -1.07 8.97
N ILE A 38 -14.76 -0.12 9.12
CA ILE A 38 -14.74 1.13 8.36
C ILE A 38 -14.63 0.88 6.85
N PHE A 39 -13.77 -0.04 6.43
CA PHE A 39 -13.61 -0.39 5.01
C PHE A 39 -14.80 -1.21 4.46
N SER A 40 -15.46 -1.98 5.31
CA SER A 40 -16.61 -2.82 4.92
C SER A 40 -17.87 -1.99 4.68
N ILE A 41 -18.09 -0.97 5.51
CA ILE A 41 -19.30 -0.14 5.47
C ILE A 41 -19.19 1.07 4.55
N GLU A 42 -18.04 1.30 3.91
CA GLU A 42 -17.86 2.44 3.00
C GLU A 42 -18.80 2.34 1.80
N PHE A 43 -19.36 3.47 1.37
CA PHE A 43 -20.39 3.51 0.35
C PHE A 43 -20.26 4.75 -0.51
N TYR A 44 -19.80 4.64 -1.76
CA TYR A 44 -19.53 5.80 -2.63
C TYR A 44 -18.55 6.83 -2.02
N THR A 45 -17.74 6.41 -1.05
CA THR A 45 -16.66 7.26 -0.49
C THR A 45 -15.47 7.32 -1.44
N THR A 46 -15.28 6.27 -2.23
CA THR A 46 -14.15 6.09 -3.14
C THR A 46 -14.56 6.29 -4.60
N LYS A 47 -13.61 6.72 -5.45
CA LYS A 47 -13.85 6.97 -6.88
C LYS A 47 -14.24 5.70 -7.63
N ASP A 48 -13.58 4.59 -7.32
CA ASP A 48 -13.76 3.34 -8.05
C ASP A 48 -14.94 2.51 -7.49
N TYR A 49 -15.57 2.92 -6.37
CA TYR A 49 -16.75 2.25 -5.80
C TYR A 49 -17.85 1.97 -6.83
N PRO A 50 -18.31 2.93 -7.66
CA PRO A 50 -19.41 2.71 -8.59
C PRO A 50 -19.07 1.65 -9.65
N VAL A 51 -17.79 1.58 -10.07
CA VAL A 51 -17.31 0.59 -11.04
C VAL A 51 -17.43 -0.81 -10.44
N TYR A 52 -16.94 -1.00 -9.21
CA TYR A 52 -17.04 -2.29 -8.53
C TYR A 52 -18.47 -2.69 -8.20
N TYR A 53 -19.28 -1.74 -7.72
CA TYR A 53 -20.67 -1.99 -7.37
C TYR A 53 -21.49 -2.42 -8.60
N LYS A 54 -21.38 -1.67 -9.71
CA LYS A 54 -22.09 -2.01 -10.96
C LYS A 54 -21.55 -3.30 -11.59
N GLY A 55 -20.23 -3.50 -11.59
CA GLY A 55 -19.60 -4.69 -12.14
C GLY A 55 -19.92 -5.97 -11.36
N PHE A 56 -20.23 -5.87 -10.07
CA PHE A 56 -20.63 -7.02 -9.26
C PHE A 56 -21.98 -7.62 -9.73
N TYR A 57 -22.95 -6.76 -10.06
CA TYR A 57 -24.29 -7.18 -10.49
C TYR A 57 -24.40 -7.41 -12.00
N ASN A 58 -23.46 -6.90 -12.79
CA ASN A 58 -23.40 -7.14 -14.22
C ASN A 58 -21.94 -7.27 -14.67
N LEU A 59 -21.52 -8.53 -14.83
CA LEU A 59 -20.16 -8.94 -15.18
C LEU A 59 -19.79 -8.57 -16.63
N GLU A 60 -20.77 -8.43 -17.53
CA GLU A 60 -20.54 -8.00 -18.93
C GLU A 60 -19.96 -6.59 -18.98
N ASN A 61 -20.26 -5.74 -17.99
CA ASN A 61 -19.68 -4.40 -17.90
C ASN A 61 -18.17 -4.41 -17.61
N ASN A 62 -17.58 -5.57 -17.34
CA ASN A 62 -16.21 -5.70 -16.85
C ASN A 62 -15.53 -6.97 -17.36
N GLU A 63 -15.59 -7.19 -18.68
CA GLU A 63 -14.96 -8.34 -19.36
C GLU A 63 -13.46 -8.47 -19.07
N ASN A 64 -12.77 -7.37 -18.73
CA ASN A 64 -11.34 -7.34 -18.43
C ASN A 64 -10.97 -7.78 -17.00
N TRP A 65 -11.92 -8.21 -16.17
CA TRP A 65 -11.60 -8.73 -14.83
C TRP A 65 -10.96 -10.12 -14.93
N GLU A 66 -9.93 -10.39 -14.10
CA GLU A 66 -9.20 -11.66 -14.16
C GLU A 66 -10.00 -12.81 -13.52
N PRO A 67 -9.70 -14.06 -13.90
CA PRO A 67 -10.56 -15.22 -13.61
C PRO A 67 -10.88 -15.45 -12.14
N VAL A 68 -9.92 -15.30 -11.23
CA VAL A 68 -10.16 -15.56 -9.79
C VAL A 68 -11.06 -14.48 -9.21
N TYR A 69 -10.89 -13.22 -9.61
CA TYR A 69 -11.80 -12.17 -9.14
C TYR A 69 -13.23 -12.36 -9.66
N LYS A 70 -13.39 -12.71 -10.94
CA LYS A 70 -14.71 -13.03 -11.53
C LYS A 70 -15.39 -14.17 -10.79
N PHE A 71 -14.68 -15.28 -10.59
CA PHE A 71 -15.18 -16.42 -9.83
C PHE A 71 -15.66 -16.02 -8.43
N LEU A 72 -14.89 -15.20 -7.71
CA LEU A 72 -15.27 -14.72 -6.39
C LEU A 72 -16.50 -13.80 -6.43
N VAL A 73 -16.63 -12.95 -7.44
CA VAL A 73 -17.82 -12.11 -7.63
C VAL A 73 -19.05 -12.99 -7.85
N GLU A 74 -19.00 -13.94 -8.79
CA GLU A 74 -20.09 -14.88 -9.09
C GLU A 74 -20.49 -15.69 -7.85
N ALA A 75 -19.52 -16.23 -7.12
CA ALA A 75 -19.77 -16.99 -5.89
C ALA A 75 -20.50 -16.17 -4.81
N PHE A 76 -20.30 -14.85 -4.78
CA PHE A 76 -20.92 -13.97 -3.80
C PHE A 76 -22.17 -13.24 -4.31
N GLN A 77 -22.51 -13.31 -5.60
CA GLN A 77 -23.73 -12.69 -6.14
C GLN A 77 -25.00 -13.02 -5.33
N PRO A 78 -25.23 -14.27 -4.86
CA PRO A 78 -26.41 -14.60 -4.07
C PRO A 78 -26.53 -13.84 -2.74
N VAL A 79 -25.41 -13.42 -2.14
CA VAL A 79 -25.38 -12.73 -0.84
C VAL A 79 -25.21 -11.21 -0.96
N GLY A 80 -24.84 -10.73 -2.14
CA GLY A 80 -24.77 -9.30 -2.47
C GLY A 80 -23.40 -8.64 -2.24
N PHE A 81 -23.23 -7.47 -2.87
CA PHE A 81 -21.94 -6.76 -2.95
C PHE A 81 -21.38 -6.36 -1.58
N ILE A 82 -22.23 -5.97 -0.63
CA ILE A 82 -21.78 -5.51 0.69
C ILE A 82 -21.14 -6.67 1.48
N VAL A 83 -21.72 -7.87 1.40
CA VAL A 83 -21.15 -9.06 2.03
C VAL A 83 -19.83 -9.44 1.37
N PHE A 84 -19.79 -9.42 0.03
CA PHE A 84 -18.55 -9.63 -0.72
C PHE A 84 -17.44 -8.67 -0.29
N ASN A 85 -17.73 -7.36 -0.29
CA ASN A 85 -16.79 -6.33 0.12
C ASN A 85 -16.30 -6.58 1.56
N ALA A 86 -17.20 -6.87 2.50
CA ALA A 86 -16.84 -7.14 3.88
C ALA A 86 -15.92 -8.35 4.03
N VAL A 87 -16.12 -9.42 3.26
CA VAL A 87 -15.26 -10.62 3.31
C VAL A 87 -13.89 -10.36 2.69
N VAL A 88 -13.83 -9.67 1.55
CA VAL A 88 -12.55 -9.29 0.93
C VAL A 88 -11.73 -8.41 1.89
N VAL A 89 -12.36 -7.38 2.46
CA VAL A 89 -11.72 -6.50 3.43
C VAL A 89 -11.30 -7.28 4.68
N ALA A 90 -12.09 -8.26 5.15
CA ALA A 90 -11.69 -9.10 6.28
C ALA A 90 -10.36 -9.80 6.01
N PHE A 91 -10.19 -10.38 4.81
CA PHE A 91 -8.94 -11.01 4.40
C PHE A 91 -7.78 -10.01 4.30
N GLU A 92 -8.01 -8.84 3.70
CA GLU A 92 -7.01 -7.80 3.53
C GLU A 92 -6.46 -7.31 4.87
N ILE A 93 -7.38 -6.95 5.77
CA ILE A 93 -7.08 -6.40 7.08
C ILE A 93 -6.51 -7.48 8.01
N PHE A 94 -6.98 -8.73 7.91
CA PHE A 94 -6.37 -9.87 8.59
C PHE A 94 -4.91 -10.05 8.16
N THR A 95 -4.65 -10.06 6.84
CA THR A 95 -3.31 -10.21 6.30
C THR A 95 -2.40 -9.10 6.79
N LEU A 96 -2.85 -7.83 6.69
CA LEU A 96 -2.10 -6.70 7.17
C LEU A 96 -1.82 -6.82 8.69
N CYS A 97 -2.80 -7.20 9.50
CA CYS A 97 -2.66 -7.41 10.94
C CYS A 97 -1.65 -8.52 11.26
N PHE A 98 -1.74 -9.66 10.56
CA PHE A 98 -0.86 -10.82 10.74
C PHE A 98 0.59 -10.43 10.49
N PHE A 99 0.87 -9.82 9.33
CA PHE A 99 2.22 -9.38 8.98
C PHE A 99 2.72 -8.26 9.90
N PHE A 100 1.85 -7.31 10.23
CA PHE A 100 2.17 -6.21 11.13
C PHE A 100 2.66 -6.73 12.48
N LYS A 101 1.92 -7.64 13.12
CA LYS A 101 2.33 -8.24 14.39
C LYS A 101 3.59 -9.08 14.28
N LYS A 102 3.80 -9.74 13.14
CA LYS A 102 4.98 -10.59 12.88
C LYS A 102 6.26 -9.76 12.72
N VAL A 103 6.19 -8.62 12.02
CA VAL A 103 7.36 -7.81 11.64
C VAL A 103 7.64 -6.70 12.65
N VAL A 104 6.58 -6.04 13.15
CA VAL A 104 6.72 -4.83 13.97
C VAL A 104 6.87 -5.21 15.45
N PRO A 105 7.96 -4.77 16.12
CA PRO A 105 8.17 -5.08 17.53
C PRO A 105 7.06 -4.45 18.40
N PRO A 106 6.57 -5.13 19.45
CA PRO A 106 5.39 -4.71 20.22
C PRO A 106 5.43 -3.26 20.71
N LYS A 107 6.58 -2.79 21.21
CA LYS A 107 6.79 -1.42 21.72
C LYS A 107 6.60 -0.31 20.66
N TYR A 108 6.75 -0.63 19.37
CA TYR A 108 6.69 0.35 18.28
C TYR A 108 5.40 0.23 17.45
N ARG A 109 4.56 -0.78 17.71
CA ARG A 109 3.30 -1.00 16.97
C ARG A 109 2.36 0.21 17.02
N TRP A 110 2.26 0.88 18.16
CA TRP A 110 1.40 2.07 18.29
C TRP A 110 1.78 3.18 17.31
N LEU A 111 3.08 3.34 17.03
CA LEU A 111 3.59 4.39 16.18
C LEU A 111 3.18 4.16 14.72
N SER A 112 3.52 2.99 14.17
CA SER A 112 3.14 2.66 12.78
C SER A 112 1.62 2.68 12.58
N LEU A 113 0.84 2.24 13.58
CA LEU A 113 -0.63 2.33 13.51
C LEU A 113 -1.11 3.79 13.50
N THR A 114 -0.54 4.65 14.35
CA THR A 114 -0.91 6.07 14.37
C THR A 114 -0.57 6.74 13.05
N ILE A 115 0.61 6.47 12.50
CA ILE A 115 1.02 6.95 11.16
C ILE A 115 0.03 6.47 10.09
N LEU A 116 -0.29 5.18 10.08
CA LEU A 116 -1.21 4.59 9.09
C LEU A 116 -2.62 5.20 9.17
N MET A 117 -3.15 5.42 10.38
CA MET A 117 -4.49 5.99 10.58
C MET A 117 -4.54 7.49 10.26
N LEU A 118 -3.45 8.22 10.47
CA LEU A 118 -3.41 9.64 10.12
C LEU A 118 -3.09 9.85 8.64
N ASP A 119 -2.43 8.89 7.97
CA ASP A 119 -2.14 8.98 6.56
C ASP A 119 -3.35 8.61 5.69
N THR A 120 -4.37 9.46 5.76
CA THR A 120 -5.63 9.30 5.03
C THR A 120 -5.44 9.22 3.53
N GLY A 121 -4.41 9.88 3.00
CA GLY A 121 -4.02 9.78 1.59
C GLY A 121 -3.75 8.35 1.17
N ASN A 122 -2.83 7.66 1.86
CA ASN A 122 -2.50 6.27 1.55
C ASN A 122 -3.58 5.28 2.02
N LEU A 123 -4.15 5.46 3.22
CA LEU A 123 -5.14 4.52 3.75
C LEU A 123 -6.42 4.50 2.90
N PHE A 124 -6.94 5.68 2.50
CA PHE A 124 -8.11 5.72 1.63
C PHE A 124 -7.77 5.33 0.20
N LEU A 125 -6.53 5.49 -0.25
CA LEU A 125 -6.13 4.92 -1.53
C LEU A 125 -6.26 3.40 -1.54
N PHE A 126 -5.91 2.70 -0.46
CA PHE A 126 -6.16 1.26 -0.35
C PHE A 126 -7.65 0.92 -0.39
N MET A 127 -8.52 1.78 0.17
CA MET A 127 -9.97 1.61 0.02
C MET A 127 -10.44 1.80 -1.43
N ASN A 128 -9.87 2.76 -2.18
CA ASN A 128 -10.24 3.00 -3.57
C ASN A 128 -9.83 1.83 -4.47
N LEU A 129 -8.60 1.35 -4.29
CA LEU A 129 -7.99 0.36 -5.17
C LEU A 129 -8.44 -1.08 -4.82
N LYS A 130 -9.73 -1.35 -4.59
CA LYS A 130 -10.24 -2.60 -3.98
C LYS A 130 -9.61 -3.88 -4.56
N ARG A 131 -9.71 -4.09 -5.88
CA ARG A 131 -9.14 -5.30 -6.52
C ARG A 131 -7.62 -5.37 -6.39
N GLN A 132 -6.96 -4.24 -6.59
CA GLN A 132 -5.50 -4.19 -6.54
C GLN A 132 -4.98 -4.35 -5.12
N PHE A 133 -5.63 -3.75 -4.12
CA PHE A 133 -5.28 -3.92 -2.72
C PHE A 133 -5.50 -5.36 -2.27
N PHE A 134 -6.58 -6.00 -2.70
CA PHE A 134 -6.79 -7.43 -2.48
C PHE A 134 -5.65 -8.27 -3.07
N ALA A 135 -5.27 -8.02 -4.33
CA ALA A 135 -4.12 -8.68 -4.97
C ALA A 135 -2.79 -8.41 -4.23
N MET A 136 -2.57 -7.18 -3.75
CA MET A 136 -1.40 -6.84 -2.93
C MET A 136 -1.37 -7.65 -1.62
N MET A 137 -2.51 -7.79 -0.94
CA MET A 137 -2.57 -8.57 0.31
C MET A 137 -2.30 -10.05 0.04
N VAL A 138 -2.80 -10.62 -1.05
CA VAL A 138 -2.42 -11.98 -1.49
C VAL A 138 -0.92 -12.05 -1.82
N ALA A 139 -0.38 -11.08 -2.56
CA ALA A 139 1.03 -11.06 -2.96
C ALA A 139 2.00 -10.99 -1.76
N ILE A 140 1.62 -10.32 -0.67
CA ILE A 140 2.43 -10.28 0.55
C ILE A 140 2.62 -11.69 1.15
N TRP A 141 1.69 -12.63 0.95
CA TRP A 141 1.88 -14.03 1.38
C TRP A 141 3.03 -14.74 0.67
N ILE A 142 3.41 -14.33 -0.55
CA ILE A 142 4.63 -14.78 -1.23
C ILE A 142 5.84 -14.51 -0.31
N VAL A 143 5.94 -13.29 0.23
CA VAL A 143 7.02 -12.90 1.14
C VAL A 143 6.99 -13.70 2.44
N TYR A 144 5.82 -13.97 3.00
CA TYR A 144 5.73 -14.84 4.19
C TYR A 144 6.22 -16.24 3.92
N PHE A 145 5.75 -16.88 2.86
CA PHE A 145 6.15 -18.24 2.56
C PHE A 145 7.64 -18.31 2.26
N LEU A 146 8.17 -17.39 1.45
CA LEU A 146 9.60 -17.37 1.11
C LEU A 146 10.51 -17.07 2.31
N LEU A 147 10.12 -16.19 3.24
CA LEU A 147 11.04 -15.65 4.25
C LEU A 147 10.76 -16.08 5.69
N TYR A 148 9.51 -16.41 6.02
CA TYR A 148 9.06 -16.65 7.39
C TYR A 148 8.51 -18.06 7.62
N SER A 149 8.00 -18.72 6.57
CA SER A 149 7.49 -20.08 6.67
C SER A 149 8.63 -21.11 6.70
N GLN A 150 8.52 -22.06 7.63
CA GLN A 150 9.38 -23.25 7.71
C GLN A 150 8.78 -24.47 7.01
N HIS A 151 7.65 -24.29 6.31
CA HIS A 151 6.97 -25.39 5.66
C HIS A 151 7.75 -25.93 4.45
N LYS A 152 7.79 -27.26 4.27
CA LYS A 152 8.50 -27.90 3.15
C LYS A 152 8.02 -27.44 1.77
N TYR A 153 6.73 -27.14 1.63
CA TYR A 153 6.12 -26.65 0.39
C TYR A 153 6.05 -25.13 0.28
N ARG A 154 6.89 -24.39 1.03
CA ARG A 154 6.84 -22.92 1.03
C ARG A 154 6.97 -22.30 -0.36
N TYR A 155 7.81 -22.85 -1.25
CA TYR A 155 7.96 -22.33 -2.61
C TYR A 155 6.72 -22.57 -3.45
N LEU A 156 6.09 -23.76 -3.32
CA LEU A 156 4.83 -24.06 -3.98
C LEU A 156 3.71 -23.13 -3.52
N PHE A 157 3.59 -22.89 -2.21
CA PHE A 157 2.61 -21.92 -1.68
C PHE A 157 2.89 -20.48 -2.13
N SER A 158 4.17 -20.13 -2.31
CA SER A 158 4.55 -18.82 -2.86
C SER A 158 4.13 -18.68 -4.31
N ILE A 159 4.35 -19.71 -5.14
CA ILE A 159 3.91 -19.76 -6.54
C ILE A 159 2.39 -19.71 -6.60
N PHE A 160 1.70 -20.49 -5.78
CA PHE A 160 0.24 -20.48 -5.71
C PHE A 160 -0.30 -19.09 -5.34
N ALA A 161 0.24 -18.46 -4.30
CA ALA A 161 -0.14 -17.09 -3.92
C ALA A 161 0.12 -16.08 -5.05
N PHE A 162 1.22 -16.22 -5.79
CA PHE A 162 1.51 -15.39 -6.96
C PHE A 162 0.48 -15.58 -8.07
N LEU A 163 0.16 -16.83 -8.43
CA LEU A 163 -0.84 -17.15 -9.44
C LEU A 163 -2.23 -16.63 -9.04
N VAL A 164 -2.61 -16.75 -7.76
CA VAL A 164 -3.87 -16.19 -7.26
C VAL A 164 -3.85 -14.66 -7.37
N ALA A 165 -2.76 -13.99 -6.97
CA ALA A 165 -2.68 -12.53 -7.02
C ALA A 165 -2.80 -11.97 -8.45
N ILE A 166 -2.10 -12.55 -9.44
CA ILE A 166 -2.20 -12.10 -10.85
C ILE A 166 -3.59 -12.35 -11.44
N ASN A 167 -4.29 -13.38 -10.97
CA ASN A 167 -5.66 -13.69 -11.39
C ASN A 167 -6.74 -12.93 -10.59
N ILE A 168 -6.33 -12.10 -9.61
CA ILE A 168 -7.20 -11.11 -8.96
C ILE A 168 -7.03 -9.73 -9.60
N HIS A 169 -5.78 -9.37 -9.91
CA HIS A 169 -5.44 -8.13 -10.59
C HIS A 169 -4.07 -8.24 -11.28
N SER A 170 -4.02 -7.96 -12.58
CA SER A 170 -2.82 -8.13 -13.43
C SER A 170 -1.59 -7.34 -12.94
N SER A 171 -1.79 -6.19 -12.28
CA SER A 171 -0.68 -5.43 -11.69
C SER A 171 0.20 -6.24 -10.73
N ALA A 172 -0.29 -7.37 -10.20
CA ALA A 172 0.48 -8.26 -9.34
C ALA A 172 1.65 -8.94 -10.06
N TYR A 173 1.76 -8.85 -11.39
CA TYR A 173 2.97 -9.32 -12.11
C TYR A 173 4.25 -8.70 -11.53
N ILE A 174 4.21 -7.46 -11.07
CA ILE A 174 5.37 -6.80 -10.47
C ILE A 174 5.87 -7.51 -9.19
N ALA A 175 5.01 -8.28 -8.51
CA ALA A 175 5.37 -9.05 -7.32
C ALA A 175 6.29 -10.24 -7.62
N ILE A 176 6.55 -10.57 -8.90
CA ILE A 176 7.53 -11.58 -9.30
C ILE A 176 8.93 -11.29 -8.72
N GLY A 177 9.25 -10.00 -8.52
CA GLY A 177 10.50 -9.58 -7.89
C GLY A 177 10.68 -10.11 -6.46
N TYR A 178 9.61 -10.49 -5.75
CA TYR A 178 9.71 -11.09 -4.41
C TYR A 178 10.43 -12.45 -4.43
N PHE A 179 10.36 -13.20 -5.53
CA PHE A 179 11.07 -14.48 -5.66
C PHE A 179 12.58 -14.31 -5.65
N LEU A 180 13.11 -13.11 -5.91
CA LEU A 180 14.54 -12.83 -5.81
C LEU A 180 15.02 -12.70 -4.35
N LEU A 181 14.13 -12.36 -3.40
CA LEU A 181 14.50 -12.03 -2.02
C LEU A 181 15.26 -13.14 -1.27
N PRO A 182 14.92 -14.44 -1.39
CA PRO A 182 15.66 -15.51 -0.74
C PRO A 182 17.10 -15.67 -1.24
N PHE A 183 17.36 -15.28 -2.49
CA PHE A 183 18.66 -15.43 -3.13
C PHE A 183 19.62 -14.28 -2.78
N ILE A 184 19.11 -13.15 -2.29
CA ILE A 184 19.92 -12.01 -1.85
C ILE A 184 20.50 -12.29 -0.46
N LYS A 185 21.69 -12.90 -0.43
CA LYS A 185 22.43 -13.18 0.81
C LYS A 185 23.41 -12.07 1.20
N VAL A 186 23.78 -11.22 0.24
CA VAL A 186 24.82 -10.20 0.43
C VAL A 186 24.20 -8.89 0.92
N ARG A 187 24.84 -8.28 1.93
CA ARG A 187 24.50 -6.94 2.42
C ARG A 187 25.10 -5.87 1.53
N LEU A 188 24.42 -4.73 1.40
CA LEU A 188 24.91 -3.61 0.60
C LEU A 188 26.25 -3.12 1.17
N ASN A 189 27.30 -3.23 0.36
CA ASN A 189 28.60 -2.61 0.63
C ASN A 189 28.58 -1.13 0.19
N LYS A 190 29.68 -0.40 0.41
CA LYS A 190 29.74 1.04 0.07
C LYS A 190 29.51 1.30 -1.42
N VAL A 191 30.06 0.44 -2.28
CA VAL A 191 29.90 0.54 -3.74
C VAL A 191 28.43 0.36 -4.12
N ALA A 192 27.78 -0.70 -3.63
CA ALA A 192 26.37 -0.96 -3.90
C ALA A 192 25.46 0.17 -3.37
N ILE A 193 25.75 0.73 -2.19
CA ILE A 193 25.03 1.89 -1.65
C ILE A 193 25.17 3.08 -2.60
N LEU A 194 26.39 3.37 -3.07
CA LEU A 194 26.63 4.48 -4.00
C LEU A 194 25.93 4.24 -5.34
N SER A 195 26.00 3.02 -5.89
CA SER A 195 25.29 2.65 -7.12
C SER A 195 23.79 2.81 -6.98
N ILE A 196 23.19 2.34 -5.89
CA ILE A 196 21.75 2.48 -5.64
C ILE A 196 21.36 3.95 -5.44
N LEU A 197 22.20 4.75 -4.78
CA LEU A 197 21.98 6.19 -4.65
C LEU A 197 21.99 6.89 -6.02
N LEU A 198 22.94 6.54 -6.90
CA LEU A 198 22.99 7.06 -8.27
C LEU A 198 21.76 6.65 -9.07
N VAL A 199 21.30 5.40 -8.95
CA VAL A 199 20.05 4.95 -9.58
C VAL A 199 18.84 5.74 -9.06
N TYR A 200 18.78 5.99 -7.75
CA TYR A 200 17.72 6.81 -7.17
C TYR A 200 17.76 8.26 -7.68
N ILE A 201 18.93 8.88 -7.81
CA ILE A 201 19.04 10.23 -8.38
C ILE A 201 18.62 10.21 -9.86
N ALA A 202 19.12 9.26 -10.64
CA ALA A 202 18.77 9.10 -12.05
C ALA A 202 17.27 8.82 -12.26
N SER A 203 16.61 8.17 -11.29
CA SER A 203 15.19 7.86 -11.36
C SER A 203 14.28 9.09 -11.39
N TYR A 204 14.75 10.26 -10.93
CA TYR A 204 13.98 11.51 -11.02
C TYR A 204 13.89 12.07 -12.44
N THR A 205 14.90 11.79 -13.26
CA THR A 205 14.97 12.25 -14.65
C THR A 205 14.61 11.15 -15.64
N PHE A 206 14.39 9.93 -15.16
CA PHE A 206 14.03 8.80 -16.00
C PHE A 206 12.61 8.97 -16.55
N ARG A 207 12.47 8.80 -17.86
CA ARG A 207 11.18 8.84 -18.57
C ARG A 207 10.88 7.45 -19.11
N LEU A 208 9.89 6.80 -18.53
CA LEU A 208 9.42 5.49 -18.97
C LEU A 208 8.71 5.60 -20.33
N SER A 209 8.10 6.76 -20.65
CA SER A 209 7.48 7.00 -21.97
C SER A 209 8.45 6.89 -23.13
N SER A 210 9.76 7.11 -22.91
CA SER A 210 10.80 6.91 -23.93
C SER A 210 10.97 5.45 -24.37
N PHE A 211 10.33 4.51 -23.67
CA PHE A 211 10.28 3.09 -24.00
C PHE A 211 8.85 2.60 -24.32
N SER A 212 7.96 3.52 -24.72
CA SER A 212 6.56 3.21 -25.03
C SER A 212 6.43 2.09 -26.06
N ASP A 213 7.19 2.12 -27.15
CA ASP A 213 7.19 1.07 -28.19
C ASP A 213 7.48 -0.33 -27.63
N GLN A 214 8.47 -0.44 -26.73
CA GLN A 214 8.79 -1.72 -26.08
C GLN A 214 7.71 -2.13 -25.07
N LEU A 215 7.07 -1.18 -24.41
CA LEU A 215 5.94 -1.45 -23.50
C LEU A 215 4.71 -1.92 -24.28
N PHE A 216 4.42 -1.31 -25.42
CA PHE A 216 3.36 -1.75 -26.34
C PHE A 216 3.62 -3.17 -26.84
N LEU A 217 4.86 -3.46 -27.26
CA LEU A 217 5.25 -4.81 -27.70
C LEU A 217 5.14 -5.85 -26.56
N LEU A 218 5.54 -5.48 -25.35
CA LEU A 218 5.42 -6.36 -24.19
C LEU A 218 3.96 -6.59 -23.78
N LEU A 219 3.11 -5.56 -23.86
CA LEU A 219 1.70 -5.66 -23.47
C LEU A 219 0.85 -6.35 -24.54
N SER A 220 1.11 -6.11 -25.83
CA SER A 220 0.48 -6.86 -26.93
C SER A 220 0.77 -8.37 -26.85
N SER A 221 1.94 -8.76 -26.33
CA SER A 221 2.27 -10.18 -26.07
C SER A 221 1.42 -10.83 -24.96
N THR A 222 0.65 -10.06 -24.19
CA THR A 222 -0.21 -10.55 -23.11
C THR A 222 -1.64 -10.91 -23.53
N GLY A 223 -2.03 -10.66 -24.80
CA GLY A 223 -3.35 -11.03 -25.35
C GLY A 223 -4.28 -9.85 -25.65
N SER A 224 -5.56 -10.14 -25.99
CA SER A 224 -6.59 -9.28 -26.63
C SER A 224 -7.02 -7.99 -25.92
N ASN A 225 -6.26 -7.52 -24.92
CA ASN A 225 -6.54 -6.30 -24.15
C ASN A 225 -5.52 -5.18 -24.44
N ALA A 226 -4.88 -5.19 -25.62
CA ALA A 226 -3.86 -4.20 -26.00
C ALA A 226 -4.38 -2.76 -25.81
N ASP A 227 -5.55 -2.44 -26.39
CA ASP A 227 -6.18 -1.10 -26.30
C ASP A 227 -6.41 -0.62 -24.85
N TYR A 228 -6.66 -1.54 -23.91
CA TYR A 228 -6.87 -1.21 -22.49
C TYR A 228 -5.57 -0.77 -21.81
N TYR A 229 -4.44 -1.40 -22.15
CA TYR A 229 -3.14 -1.08 -21.59
C TYR A 229 -2.46 0.08 -22.31
N ASP A 230 -2.83 0.34 -23.56
CA ASP A 230 -2.36 1.48 -24.35
C ASP A 230 -2.70 2.81 -23.67
N ALA A 231 -3.91 2.91 -23.11
CA ALA A 231 -4.33 4.06 -22.32
C ALA A 231 -3.43 4.34 -21.10
N TYR A 232 -2.81 3.31 -20.52
CA TYR A 232 -1.88 3.48 -19.40
C TYR A 232 -0.51 3.99 -19.85
N ILE A 233 -0.05 3.57 -21.03
CA ILE A 233 1.20 4.07 -21.63
C ILE A 233 1.03 5.54 -22.00
N LEU A 234 -0.08 5.90 -22.63
CA LEU A 234 -0.40 7.29 -22.97
C LEU A 234 -0.49 8.17 -21.71
N GLN A 235 -1.17 7.71 -20.66
CA GLN A 235 -1.18 8.42 -19.39
C GLN A 235 0.21 8.55 -18.76
N GLN A 236 1.09 7.56 -18.87
CA GLN A 236 2.46 7.70 -18.37
C GLN A 236 3.15 8.89 -19.04
N GLU A 237 3.04 9.00 -20.36
CA GLU A 237 3.62 10.09 -21.14
C GLU A 237 3.07 11.46 -20.74
N ASP A 238 1.73 11.58 -20.65
CA ASP A 238 1.06 12.82 -20.24
C ASP A 238 1.55 13.29 -18.87
N TYR A 239 1.60 12.38 -17.89
CA TYR A 239 1.96 12.73 -16.52
C TYR A 239 3.47 12.97 -16.34
N GLU A 240 4.35 12.37 -17.16
CA GLU A 240 5.78 12.68 -17.18
C GLU A 240 6.07 14.09 -17.70
N GLY A 241 5.22 14.61 -18.60
CA GLY A 241 5.25 15.99 -19.07
C GLY A 241 4.77 17.01 -18.04
N THR A 242 4.04 16.58 -17.01
CA THR A 242 3.56 17.45 -15.93
C THR A 242 4.55 17.54 -14.79
N SER A 243 4.66 18.74 -14.19
CA SER A 243 5.31 18.88 -12.89
C SER A 243 4.42 18.22 -11.81
N SER A 244 4.53 16.90 -11.68
CA SER A 244 3.95 16.15 -10.56
C SER A 244 4.74 16.49 -9.28
N GLY A 245 4.56 17.72 -8.80
CA GLY A 245 5.29 18.33 -7.70
C GLY A 245 4.94 17.68 -6.38
N MET A 246 5.55 16.52 -6.11
CA MET A 246 5.63 15.99 -4.75
C MET A 246 6.21 17.11 -3.88
N GLY A 247 5.41 17.61 -2.92
CA GLY A 247 5.83 18.78 -2.14
C GLY A 247 7.16 18.53 -1.44
N ASN A 248 7.98 19.58 -1.31
CA ASN A 248 9.36 19.50 -0.79
C ASN A 248 9.49 18.71 0.52
N PHE A 249 8.48 18.77 1.38
CA PHE A 249 8.47 18.04 2.65
C PHE A 249 8.29 16.52 2.48
N VAL A 250 7.48 16.09 1.50
CA VAL A 250 7.32 14.67 1.14
C VAL A 250 8.62 14.14 0.53
N LEU A 251 9.24 14.94 -0.36
CA LEU A 251 10.56 14.61 -0.92
C LEU A 251 11.62 14.45 0.19
N LEU A 252 11.67 15.38 1.14
CA LEU A 252 12.58 15.32 2.28
C LEU A 252 12.38 14.06 3.13
N TYR A 253 11.12 13.71 3.43
CA TYR A 253 10.81 12.50 4.18
C TYR A 253 11.20 11.22 3.43
N ASN A 254 10.85 11.13 2.15
CA ASN A 254 11.17 9.96 1.33
C ASN A 254 12.67 9.78 1.16
N LEU A 255 13.40 10.88 0.87
CA LEU A 255 14.86 10.86 0.80
C LEU A 255 15.48 10.44 2.15
N SER A 256 14.98 10.97 3.26
CA SER A 256 15.46 10.63 4.60
C SER A 256 15.26 9.15 4.92
N MET A 257 14.07 8.62 4.64
CA MET A 257 13.77 7.20 4.79
C MET A 257 14.69 6.34 3.92
N PHE A 258 14.80 6.68 2.64
CA PHE A 258 15.66 5.98 1.68
C PHE A 258 17.12 5.92 2.14
N LEU A 259 17.71 7.06 2.51
CA LEU A 259 19.10 7.14 2.97
C LEU A 259 19.31 6.36 4.28
N LEU A 260 18.42 6.50 5.25
CA LEU A 260 18.55 5.80 6.53
C LEU A 260 18.45 4.27 6.34
N LEU A 261 17.57 3.80 5.47
CA LEU A 261 17.45 2.38 5.12
C LEU A 261 18.72 1.85 4.45
N LEU A 262 19.30 2.61 3.52
CA LEU A 262 20.57 2.26 2.89
C LEU A 262 21.73 2.20 3.88
N PHE A 263 21.91 3.24 4.71
CA PHE A 263 23.06 3.32 5.62
C PHE A 263 22.96 2.37 6.81
N LEU A 264 21.74 2.06 7.26
CA LEU A 264 21.51 1.13 8.38
C LEU A 264 21.30 -0.32 7.91
N ASN A 265 21.43 -0.63 6.61
CA ASN A 265 21.13 -1.94 6.05
C ASN A 265 21.77 -3.13 6.79
N LYS A 266 23.01 -2.97 7.27
CA LYS A 266 23.78 -4.01 7.98
C LYS A 266 23.30 -4.27 9.41
N LYS A 267 22.40 -3.43 9.93
CA LYS A 267 21.94 -3.45 11.33
C LYS A 267 20.59 -4.16 11.48
N PHE A 268 19.93 -4.45 10.37
CA PHE A 268 18.69 -5.20 10.33
C PHE A 268 18.95 -6.72 10.32
N THR A 269 18.04 -7.47 10.93
CA THR A 269 18.00 -8.94 10.79
C THR A 269 17.87 -9.36 9.32
N GLU A 270 18.13 -10.62 9.00
CA GLU A 270 18.05 -11.11 7.62
C GLU A 270 16.65 -10.89 7.02
N GLN A 271 15.59 -11.23 7.77
CA GLN A 271 14.23 -11.05 7.28
C GLN A 271 13.87 -9.56 7.12
N GLN A 272 14.23 -8.71 8.10
CA GLN A 272 14.00 -7.27 8.00
C GLN A 272 14.73 -6.65 6.81
N TYR A 273 15.97 -7.06 6.55
CA TYR A 273 16.73 -6.56 5.41
C TYR A 273 16.06 -6.83 4.06
N LYS A 274 15.43 -8.00 3.89
CA LYS A 274 14.68 -8.31 2.67
C LYS A 274 13.46 -7.39 2.51
N LEU A 275 12.77 -7.04 3.60
CA LEU A 275 11.70 -6.04 3.56
C LEU A 275 12.25 -4.63 3.26
N VAL A 276 13.44 -4.30 3.78
CA VAL A 276 14.11 -3.03 3.51
C VAL A 276 14.45 -2.89 2.03
N LEU A 277 14.87 -3.97 1.36
CA LEU A 277 15.10 -3.97 -0.09
C LEU A 277 13.82 -3.66 -0.87
N CYS A 278 12.67 -4.21 -0.45
CA CYS A 278 11.39 -3.85 -1.05
C CYS A 278 11.09 -2.35 -0.88
N SER A 279 11.30 -1.79 0.30
CA SER A 279 11.14 -0.35 0.52
C SER A 279 12.09 0.51 -0.33
N ILE A 280 13.37 0.14 -0.43
CA ILE A 280 14.35 0.83 -1.28
C ILE A 280 13.89 0.84 -2.74
N LEU A 281 13.45 -0.32 -3.25
CA LEU A 281 12.92 -0.42 -4.61
C LEU A 281 11.65 0.43 -4.78
N SER A 282 10.77 0.47 -3.76
CA SER A 282 9.56 1.30 -3.81
C SER A 282 9.85 2.79 -4.00
N PHE A 283 10.92 3.32 -3.37
CA PHE A 283 11.31 4.72 -3.51
C PHE A 283 11.84 5.04 -4.91
N ILE A 284 12.54 4.10 -5.54
CA ILE A 284 13.01 4.25 -6.93
C ILE A 284 11.81 4.19 -7.89
N LEU A 285 10.95 3.18 -7.74
CA LEU A 285 9.75 3.01 -8.57
C LEU A 285 8.78 4.19 -8.47
N MET A 286 8.64 4.79 -7.29
CA MET A 286 7.81 5.97 -7.06
C MET A 286 8.24 7.19 -7.91
N ASN A 287 9.53 7.29 -8.25
CA ASN A 287 10.04 8.36 -9.10
C ASN A 287 9.82 8.06 -10.59
N ILE A 288 9.97 6.79 -10.99
CA ILE A 288 9.85 6.30 -12.37
C ILE A 288 8.40 6.21 -12.84
N LEU A 289 7.53 5.62 -12.02
CA LEU A 289 6.17 5.30 -12.40
C LEU A 289 5.26 6.51 -12.18
N LYS A 290 4.44 6.85 -13.18
CA LYS A 290 3.49 7.97 -13.18
C LYS A 290 2.12 7.48 -13.62
N GLY A 291 1.13 8.37 -13.68
CA GLY A 291 -0.24 8.03 -14.06
C GLY A 291 -0.78 6.79 -13.33
N ASN A 292 -1.36 5.85 -14.07
CA ASN A 292 -1.83 4.58 -13.51
C ASN A 292 -0.70 3.57 -13.22
N PHE A 293 0.44 3.65 -13.91
CA PHE A 293 1.61 2.82 -13.58
C PHE A 293 2.15 3.10 -12.17
N TYR A 294 1.94 4.31 -11.65
CA TYR A 294 2.23 4.65 -10.25
C TYR A 294 1.67 3.58 -9.32
N ARG A 295 0.51 2.99 -9.61
CA ARG A 295 -0.07 1.99 -8.72
C ARG A 295 0.80 0.73 -8.54
N LEU A 296 1.73 0.42 -9.43
CA LEU A 296 2.61 -0.74 -9.29
C LEU A 296 3.61 -0.58 -8.12
N TYR A 297 4.02 0.64 -7.77
CA TYR A 297 4.96 0.83 -6.65
C TYR A 297 4.33 0.41 -5.30
N PHE A 298 2.99 0.36 -5.19
CA PHE A 298 2.28 0.00 -3.95
C PHE A 298 2.58 -1.41 -3.46
N TYR A 299 2.83 -2.36 -4.36
CA TYR A 299 3.29 -3.70 -3.98
C TYR A 299 4.57 -3.63 -3.14
N TYR A 300 5.44 -2.66 -3.38
CA TYR A 300 6.70 -2.52 -2.65
C TYR A 300 6.61 -1.52 -1.49
N SER A 301 5.82 -0.45 -1.62
CA SER A 301 5.74 0.57 -0.58
C SER A 301 4.91 0.15 0.64
N ILE A 302 4.06 -0.87 0.53
CA ILE A 302 3.32 -1.42 1.68
C ILE A 302 4.25 -1.81 2.84
N PHE A 303 5.48 -2.24 2.54
CA PHE A 303 6.48 -2.58 3.55
C PHE A 303 7.00 -1.37 4.33
N ASN A 304 6.81 -0.14 3.84
CA ASN A 304 7.18 1.09 4.55
C ASN A 304 6.43 1.22 5.88
N ILE A 305 5.17 0.73 5.95
CA ILE A 305 4.36 0.70 7.18
C ILE A 305 5.09 -0.05 8.30
N PHE A 306 5.79 -1.14 7.95
CA PHE A 306 6.55 -1.95 8.90
C PHE A 306 7.96 -1.37 9.14
N ASN A 307 8.63 -0.98 8.07
CA ASN A 307 10.04 -0.60 8.10
C ASN A 307 10.30 0.68 8.89
N ILE A 308 9.34 1.61 8.96
CA ILE A 308 9.49 2.80 9.80
C ILE A 308 9.70 2.46 11.29
N SER A 309 8.93 1.52 11.82
CA SER A 309 9.08 1.07 13.22
C SER A 309 10.37 0.30 13.43
N VAL A 310 10.76 -0.54 12.47
CA VAL A 310 12.05 -1.27 12.52
C VAL A 310 13.23 -0.30 12.49
N LEU A 311 13.13 0.77 11.69
CA LEU A 311 14.14 1.82 11.57
C LEU A 311 14.30 2.58 12.88
N LEU A 312 13.19 2.99 13.51
CA LEU A 312 13.19 3.70 14.78
C LEU A 312 13.72 2.84 15.93
N MET A 313 13.34 1.56 16.00
CA MET A 313 13.95 0.61 16.93
C MET A 313 15.47 0.57 16.76
N THR A 314 15.93 0.54 15.50
CA THR A 314 17.36 0.44 15.18
C THR A 314 18.11 1.72 15.54
N LEU A 315 17.54 2.89 15.28
CA LEU A 315 18.08 4.19 15.69
C LEU A 315 18.18 4.32 17.22
N PHE A 316 17.13 3.88 17.92
CA PHE A 316 17.10 3.86 19.38
C PHE A 316 18.22 2.96 19.96
N LYS A 317 18.35 1.73 19.44
CA LYS A 317 19.42 0.79 19.86
C LYS A 317 20.83 1.35 19.61
N GLN A 318 20.99 2.15 18.56
CA GLN A 318 22.27 2.78 18.22
C GLN A 318 22.51 4.12 18.94
N LYS A 319 21.64 4.53 19.86
CA LYS A 319 21.73 5.81 20.58
C LYS A 319 21.82 7.02 19.64
N ARG A 320 21.21 6.95 18.45
CA ARG A 320 21.17 8.04 17.46
C ARG A 320 19.97 8.97 17.73
N THR A 321 19.95 9.58 18.91
CA THR A 321 18.77 10.31 19.42
C THR A 321 18.32 11.44 18.50
N LEU A 322 19.24 12.21 17.91
CA LEU A 322 18.88 13.31 17.00
C LEU A 322 18.18 12.81 15.73
N PHE A 323 18.71 11.76 15.09
CA PHE A 323 18.07 11.13 13.93
C PHE A 323 16.73 10.47 14.28
N LEU A 324 16.62 9.90 15.49
CA LEU A 324 15.38 9.32 15.99
C LEU A 324 14.29 10.40 16.09
N VAL A 325 14.58 11.51 16.78
CA VAL A 325 13.63 12.63 16.95
C VAL A 325 13.27 13.23 15.60
N TYR A 326 14.27 13.51 14.75
CA TYR A 326 14.06 14.00 13.39
C TYR A 326 13.09 13.11 12.59
N LEU A 327 13.34 11.80 12.58
CA LEU A 327 12.51 10.87 11.83
C LEU A 327 11.08 10.79 12.41
N ILE A 328 10.91 10.79 13.73
CA ILE A 328 9.58 10.82 14.36
C ILE A 328 8.82 12.08 13.94
N CYS A 329 9.45 13.25 13.98
CA CYS A 329 8.81 14.50 13.57
C CYS A 329 8.34 14.45 12.12
N LEU A 330 9.21 14.01 11.18
CA LEU A 330 8.83 13.88 9.77
C LEU A 330 7.72 12.84 9.55
N ALA A 331 7.85 11.69 10.22
CA ALA A 331 6.92 10.59 10.12
C ALA A 331 5.51 10.94 10.59
N PHE A 332 5.37 11.88 11.52
CA PHE A 332 4.06 12.36 11.99
C PHE A 332 3.56 13.57 11.21
N ALA A 333 4.43 14.51 10.85
CA ALA A 333 4.03 15.75 10.21
C ALA A 333 3.27 15.52 8.89
N LEU A 334 3.70 14.53 8.09
CA LEU A 334 3.03 14.18 6.83
C LEU A 334 1.63 13.58 7.03
N PRO A 335 1.47 12.47 7.79
CA PRO A 335 0.16 11.94 8.12
C PRO A 335 -0.76 12.95 8.81
N ILE A 336 -0.28 13.73 9.79
CA ILE A 336 -1.12 14.73 10.46
C ILE A 336 -1.64 15.76 9.46
N LYS A 337 -0.78 16.25 8.56
CA LYS A 337 -1.19 17.14 7.47
C LYS A 337 -2.18 16.47 6.52
N SER A 338 -1.96 15.19 6.18
CA SER A 338 -2.84 14.37 5.34
C SER A 338 -4.25 14.31 5.94
N TYR A 339 -4.35 13.92 7.21
CA TYR A 339 -5.58 13.87 7.99
C TYR A 339 -6.27 15.24 8.09
N TYR A 340 -5.52 16.27 8.47
CA TYR A 340 -6.05 17.63 8.60
C TYR A 340 -6.66 18.11 7.29
N ASN A 341 -5.94 17.94 6.17
CA ASN A 341 -6.43 18.37 4.86
C ASN A 341 -7.66 17.58 4.42
N ALA A 342 -7.73 16.28 4.71
CA ALA A 342 -8.86 15.44 4.31
C ALA A 342 -10.18 15.82 5.01
N PHE A 343 -10.12 16.26 6.28
CA PHE A 343 -11.32 16.50 7.08
C PHE A 343 -11.59 17.98 7.38
N PHE A 344 -10.54 18.78 7.54
CA PHE A 344 -10.63 20.17 8.01
C PHE A 344 -10.06 21.18 7.00
N GLY A 345 -9.32 20.72 5.99
CA GLY A 345 -8.75 21.58 4.96
C GLY A 345 -9.80 22.36 4.16
N GLU A 346 -9.43 23.57 3.76
CA GLU A 346 -10.22 24.41 2.85
C GLU A 346 -9.99 24.03 1.38
N LYS A 347 -8.80 23.47 1.06
CA LYS A 347 -8.48 23.00 -0.29
C LYS A 347 -9.20 21.70 -0.59
N ILE A 348 -10.17 21.80 -1.49
CA ILE A 348 -10.98 20.68 -1.96
C ILE A 348 -10.30 20.08 -3.21
N SER A 349 -9.92 18.80 -3.15
CA SER A 349 -9.58 17.99 -4.32
C SER A 349 -10.70 16.98 -4.58
N TYR A 350 -10.70 16.35 -5.77
CA TYR A 350 -11.71 15.35 -6.15
C TYR A 350 -11.92 14.25 -5.09
N MET A 351 -10.85 13.85 -4.40
CA MET A 351 -10.90 12.83 -3.33
C MET A 351 -11.37 13.39 -1.98
N THR A 352 -10.96 14.60 -1.61
CA THR A 352 -11.19 15.10 -0.25
C THR A 352 -12.66 15.47 0.01
N ILE A 353 -13.46 15.75 -1.03
CA ILE A 353 -14.91 15.99 -0.89
C ILE A 353 -15.61 14.77 -0.28
N LYS A 354 -15.45 13.61 -0.91
CA LYS A 354 -16.13 12.38 -0.48
C LYS A 354 -15.56 11.86 0.84
N TYR A 355 -14.25 12.02 1.06
CA TYR A 355 -13.60 11.62 2.30
C TYR A 355 -14.09 12.41 3.52
N ARG A 356 -14.31 13.71 3.39
CA ARG A 356 -14.80 14.55 4.49
C ARG A 356 -16.11 14.02 5.07
N HIS A 357 -17.02 13.59 4.20
CA HIS A 357 -18.29 13.00 4.61
C HIS A 357 -18.10 11.57 5.10
N PHE A 358 -17.28 10.77 4.40
CA PHE A 358 -17.12 9.34 4.61
C PHE A 358 -18.48 8.66 4.60
N TYR A 359 -19.07 8.55 3.42
CA TYR A 359 -20.35 7.90 3.22
C TYR A 359 -20.26 6.42 3.55
N THR A 360 -21.29 5.95 4.26
CA THR A 360 -21.45 4.55 4.66
C THR A 360 -22.77 3.99 4.13
N ILE A 361 -22.92 2.67 4.18
CA ILE A 361 -24.15 1.97 3.76
C ILE A 361 -25.41 2.42 4.51
N PHE A 362 -25.26 3.13 5.63
CA PHE A 362 -26.36 3.67 6.42
C PHE A 362 -26.81 5.08 5.98
N HIS A 363 -26.12 5.68 5.01
CA HIS A 363 -26.50 6.99 4.47
C HIS A 363 -27.57 6.82 3.38
N THR A 364 -28.65 7.60 3.49
CA THR A 364 -29.80 7.54 2.57
C THR A 364 -29.50 8.17 1.20
N ASN A 365 -28.72 9.25 1.16
CA ASN A 365 -28.37 9.98 -0.06
C ASN A 365 -26.86 10.25 -0.12
N PRO A 366 -26.02 9.23 -0.41
CA PRO A 366 -24.60 9.48 -0.64
C PRO A 366 -24.40 10.30 -1.92
N ASP A 367 -23.30 11.03 -1.97
CA ASP A 367 -22.93 11.77 -3.17
C ASP A 367 -22.38 10.82 -4.25
N LYS A 368 -23.23 10.54 -5.24
CA LYS A 368 -22.92 9.64 -6.36
C LYS A 368 -22.26 10.37 -7.55
N ARG A 369 -22.01 11.68 -7.47
CA ARG A 369 -21.43 12.44 -8.57
C ARG A 369 -19.98 12.01 -8.83
N ASP A 370 -19.61 12.03 -10.10
CA ASP A 370 -18.22 11.93 -10.52
C ASP A 370 -17.64 13.35 -10.62
N TYR A 371 -16.58 13.60 -9.87
CA TYR A 371 -15.89 14.88 -9.85
C TYR A 371 -14.76 14.85 -10.89
N LEU A 372 -14.92 15.62 -11.97
CA LEU A 372 -13.98 15.69 -13.11
C LEU A 372 -13.03 16.91 -13.07
N PHE A 373 -12.94 17.60 -11.93
CA PHE A 373 -12.14 18.83 -11.79
C PHE A 373 -10.64 18.63 -12.01
#